data_AF-A0A7V9RTW4-F1
#
_entry.id   AF-A0A7V9RTW4-F1
#
_cell.length_a   1.000
_cell.length_b   1.000
_cell.length_c   1.000
_cell.angle_alpha   90.00
_cell.angle_beta   90.00
_cell.angle_gamma   90.00
#
_symmetry.space_group_name_H-M   'P 1'
#
loop_
_entity.id
_entity.type
_entity.pdbx_description
1 polymer ?
#
loop_
_entity_poly.entity_id
_entity_poly.type
_entity_poly.pdbx_seq_one_letter_code
_entity_poly.pdbx_strand_id
1 'polypeptide(L)' 'MPKREITSYVGPATIPLIAEATDEDGIIKKVQFYNGTTLFATQNYFPYSLTWYPIPAGNYAITAKAIDDKGAVTTS' A
#
# COMPACT_ATOMS: atom_id res chain seq x y z
N MET A 1 -3.67 -17.67 -5.59
CA MET A 1 -4.32 -16.40 -5.19
C MET A 1 -3.56 -15.90 -3.96
N PRO A 2 -2.91 -14.73 -3.95
CA PRO A 2 -2.18 -14.29 -2.77
C PRO A 2 -3.20 -14.10 -1.65
N LYS A 3 -2.92 -14.72 -0.50
CA LYS A 3 -3.76 -14.70 0.68
C LYS A 3 -3.72 -13.28 1.22
N ARG A 4 -4.85 -12.57 1.20
CA ARG A 4 -5.00 -11.23 1.80
C ARG A 4 -4.56 -11.32 3.27
N GLU A 5 -3.37 -10.82 3.59
CA GLU A 5 -2.86 -10.83 4.97
C GLU A 5 -3.64 -9.82 5.81
N ILE A 6 -4.12 -10.29 6.95
CA ILE A 6 -4.85 -9.48 7.93
C ILE A 6 -3.97 -9.44 9.17
N THR A 7 -3.58 -8.24 9.58
CA THR A 7 -2.75 -8.03 10.77
C THR A 7 -3.56 -7.32 11.84
N SER A 8 -3.52 -7.86 13.05
CA SER A 8 -4.18 -7.26 14.21
C SER A 8 -3.21 -6.34 14.96
N TYR A 9 -3.66 -5.14 15.29
CA TYR A 9 -2.91 -4.18 16.10
C TYR A 9 -3.66 -3.85 17.38
N VAL A 10 -2.92 -3.62 18.47
CA VAL A 10 -3.41 -2.94 19.67
C VAL A 10 -3.11 -1.45 19.54
N GLY A 11 -4.09 -0.60 19.85
CA GLY A 11 -3.99 0.85 19.66
C GLY A 11 -3.48 1.59 20.90
N PRO A 12 -2.86 2.77 20.74
CA PRO A 12 -2.45 3.35 19.46
C PRO A 12 -1.22 2.63 18.89
N ALA A 13 -1.25 2.32 17.59
CA ALA A 13 -0.11 1.72 16.88
C ALA A 13 0.39 2.62 15.74
N THR A 14 1.61 2.30 15.31
CA THR A 14 2.28 2.88 14.14
C THR A 14 2.56 1.77 13.15
N ILE A 15 2.15 1.94 11.89
CA ILE A 15 2.50 1.02 10.81
C ILE A 15 3.42 1.74 9.81
N PRO A 16 4.71 1.38 9.73
CA PRO A 16 5.54 1.79 8.60
C PRO A 16 5.14 0.96 7.37
N LEU A 17 4.84 1.63 6.27
CA LEU A 17 4.50 1.02 5.00
C LEU A 17 5.55 1.41 3.97
N ILE A 18 6.09 0.39 3.29
CA ILE A 18 7.07 0.55 2.23
C ILE A 18 6.62 -0.39 1.11
N ALA A 19 6.53 0.14 -0.10
CA ALA A 19 6.26 -0.63 -1.30
C ALA A 19 7.40 -0.44 -2.30
N GLU A 20 7.84 -1.55 -2.87
CA GLU A 20 8.76 -1.57 -4.00
C GLU A 20 7.97 -1.93 -5.25
N ALA A 21 8.19 -1.19 -6.32
CA ALA A 21 7.55 -1.41 -7.61
C ALA A 21 8.53 -1.01 -8.71
N THR A 22 8.59 -1.84 -9.74
CA THR A 22 9.42 -1.63 -10.93
C THR A 22 8.58 -1.88 -12.16
N ASP A 23 8.90 -1.18 -13.23
CA ASP A 23 8.33 -1.40 -14.55
C ASP A 23 9.50 -1.51 -15.54
N GLU A 24 9.61 -2.63 -16.26
CA GLU A 24 10.75 -2.92 -17.14
C GLU A 24 10.68 -2.11 -18.45
N ASP A 25 9.48 -1.72 -18.87
CA ASP A 25 9.24 -1.07 -20.15
C ASP A 25 8.57 0.32 -20.02
N GLY A 26 8.57 0.89 -18.81
CA GLY A 26 7.87 2.12 -18.47
C GLY A 26 8.27 2.70 -17.11
N ILE A 27 7.35 3.47 -16.52
CA ILE A 27 7.52 4.05 -15.17
C ILE A 27 6.30 3.75 -14.29
N ILE A 28 6.56 3.51 -13.01
CA ILE A 28 5.49 3.48 -12.01
C ILE A 28 5.04 4.92 -11.71
N LYS A 29 3.82 5.26 -12.13
CA LYS A 29 3.20 6.58 -11.88
C LYS A 29 2.84 6.80 -10.43
N LYS A 30 2.32 5.77 -9.76
CA LYS A 30 1.89 5.85 -8.37
C LYS A 30 1.74 4.48 -7.73
N VAL A 31 1.88 4.46 -6.41
CA VAL A 31 1.49 3.35 -5.54
C VAL A 31 0.38 3.80 -4.61
N GLN A 32 -0.71 3.04 -4.56
CA GLN A 32 -1.86 3.30 -3.73
C GLN A 32 -1.94 2.29 -2.58
N PHE A 33 -2.09 2.75 -1.35
CA PHE A 33 -2.23 1.89 -0.17
C PHE A 33 -3.69 1.82 0.27
N TYR A 34 -4.16 0.59 0.50
CA TYR A 34 -5.54 0.28 0.85
C TYR A 34 -5.62 -0.44 2.19
N ASN A 35 -6.65 -0.16 2.97
CA ASN A 35 -7.11 -1.05 4.05
C ASN A 35 -8.42 -1.71 3.60
N GLY A 36 -8.33 -2.96 3.17
CA GLY A 36 -9.41 -3.64 2.46
C GLY A 36 -9.72 -2.99 1.12
N THR A 37 -10.92 -2.43 0.97
CA THR A 37 -11.34 -1.71 -0.24
C THR A 37 -11.13 -0.20 -0.13
N THR A 38 -10.79 0.30 1.05
CA THR A 38 -10.66 1.74 1.32
C THR A 38 -9.26 2.20 0.98
N LEU A 39 -9.14 3.06 -0.03
CA LEU A 39 -7.92 3.80 -0.33
C LEU A 39 -7.67 4.81 0.79
N PHE A 40 -6.48 4.81 1.38
CA PHE A 40 -6.13 5.80 2.41
C PHE A 40 -4.87 6.60 2.09
N ALA A 41 -4.02 6.13 1.18
CA ALA A 41 -2.86 6.90 0.75
C ALA A 41 -2.46 6.62 -0.70
N THR A 42 -1.85 7.60 -1.35
CA THR A 42 -1.22 7.48 -2.67
C THR A 42 0.16 8.11 -2.61
N GLN A 43 1.17 7.37 -3.07
CA GLN A 43 2.55 7.84 -3.21
C GLN A 43 2.89 7.93 -4.70
N ASN A 44 3.33 9.11 -5.16
CA ASN A 44 3.64 9.36 -6.58
C ASN A 44 5.14 9.30 -6.88
N TYR A 45 6.00 9.17 -5.86
CA TYR A 45 7.44 9.22 -5.99
C TYR A 45 8.10 8.10 -5.19
N PHE A 46 9.16 7.53 -5.75
CA PHE A 46 10.01 6.58 -5.04
C PHE A 46 10.91 7.33 -4.03
N PRO A 47 11.13 6.82 -2.80
CA PRO A 47 10.59 5.58 -2.25
C PRO A 47 9.10 5.66 -1.92
N TYR A 48 8.31 4.66 -2.32
CA TYR A 48 6.86 4.62 -2.07
C TYR A 48 6.61 4.18 -0.62
N SER A 49 6.73 5.11 0.33
CA SER A 49 6.59 4.81 1.74
C SER A 49 5.68 5.81 2.46
N LEU A 50 5.10 5.37 3.58
CA LEU A 50 4.41 6.24 4.53
C LEU A 50 4.41 5.63 5.94
N THR A 51 4.25 6.47 6.95
CA THR A 51 4.01 6.03 8.33
C THR A 51 2.54 6.26 8.66
N TRP A 52 1.76 5.19 8.80
CA TRP A 52 0.35 5.30 9.17
C TRP A 52 0.21 5.31 10.70
N TYR A 53 -0.07 6.50 11.24
CA TYR A 53 -0.16 6.74 12.67
C TYR A 53 -1.03 7.98 12.97
N PRO A 54 -1.74 8.03 14.11
CA PRO A 54 -2.03 6.91 15.00
C PRO A 54 -3.16 6.04 14.43
N ILE A 55 -3.09 4.73 14.66
CA ILE A 55 -4.21 3.84 14.35
C ILE A 55 -4.81 3.20 15.61
N PRO A 56 -6.13 3.05 15.69
CA PRO A 56 -6.79 2.35 16.80
C PRO A 56 -6.56 0.84 16.73
N ALA A 57 -6.89 0.15 17.81
CA ALA A 57 -6.91 -1.31 17.83
C ALA A 57 -7.87 -1.84 16.75
N GLY A 58 -7.46 -2.89 16.04
CA GLY A 58 -8.27 -3.44 14.96
C GLY A 58 -7.51 -4.40 14.04
N ASN A 59 -8.25 -4.94 13.08
CA ASN A 59 -7.73 -5.79 12.02
C ASN A 59 -7.57 -4.98 10.75
N TYR A 60 -6.38 -5.01 10.16
CA TYR A 60 -6.03 -4.24 8.99
C TYR A 60 -5.59 -5.19 7.87
N ALA A 61 -6.23 -5.05 6.72
CA ALA A 61 -5.90 -5.84 5.53
C ALA A 61 -5.23 -4.91 4.53
N ILE A 62 -3.91 -4.72 4.67
CA ILE A 62 -3.17 -3.73 3.91
C ILE A 62 -2.69 -4.31 2.59
N THR A 63 -2.98 -3.61 1.51
CA THR A 63 -2.44 -3.92 0.18
C THR A 63 -1.90 -2.67 -0.48
N ALA A 64 -0.91 -2.86 -1.35
CA ALA A 64 -0.41 -1.82 -2.24
C ALA A 64 -0.85 -2.13 -3.67
N LYS A 65 -1.24 -1.10 -4.43
CA LYS A 65 -1.48 -1.18 -5.88
C LYS A 65 -0.51 -0.27 -6.62
N ALA A 66 0.39 -0.84 -7.40
CA ALA A 66 1.25 -0.10 -8.31
C ALA A 66 0.52 0.13 -9.63
N ILE A 67 0.59 1.36 -10.16
CA ILE A 67 -0.04 1.78 -11.41
C ILE A 67 1.03 2.42 -12.28
N ASP A 68 1.24 1.89 -13.49
CA ASP A 68 2.25 2.37 -14.43
C ASP A 68 1.77 3.53 -15.32
N ASP A 69 2.61 4.00 -16.24
CA ASP A 69 2.28 5.08 -17.16
C ASP A 69 1.26 4.70 -18.24
N LYS A 70 1.11 3.40 -18.52
CA LYS A 70 0.18 2.78 -19.47
C LYS A 70 -1.15 2.37 -18.82
N GLY A 71 -1.27 2.51 -17.50
CA GLY A 71 -2.45 2.17 -16.72
C GLY A 71 -2.54 0.71 -16.27
N ALA A 72 -1.49 -0.09 -16.43
CA ALA A 72 -1.47 -1.44 -15.86
C ALA A 72 -1.43 -1.37 -14.33
N VAL A 73 -2.02 -2.37 -13.68
CA VAL A 73 -2.20 -2.42 -12.23
C VAL A 73 -1.75 -3.75 -11.67
N THR A 74 -0.85 -3.70 -10.68
CA THR A 74 -0.40 -4.87 -9.92
C THR A 74 -0.72 -4.66 -8.44
N THR A 75 -1.20 -5.71 -7.77
CA THR A 75 -1.53 -5.70 -6.33
C THR A 75 -0.64 -6.69 -5.60
N SER A 76 -0.16 -6.33 -4.40
CA SER A 76 0.57 -7.21 -3.46
C SER A 76 -0.26 -8.38 -2.94
#